data_AF-A0A7Z0NEJ6-F1
#
_entry.id   AF-A0A7Z0NEJ6-F1
#
_cell.length_a   1.000
_cell.length_b   1.000
_cell.length_c   1.000
_cell.angle_alpha   90.00
_cell.angle_beta   90.00
_cell.angle_gamma   90.00
#
_symmetry.space_group_name_H-M   'P 1'
#
loop_
_entity.id
_entity.type
_entity.pdbx_description
1 polymer ?
#
loop_
_entity_poly.entity_id
_entity_poly.type
_entity_poly.pdbx_seq_one_letter_code
_entity_poly.pdbx_strand_id
1 'polypeptide(L)'
;MRQQEFNRSVGQVIQADSVIQEFGGTERGRALTSHERRALNQDVRKVALALRQSGGLVWKTLHRAVGVSSVEEMRIADLPAAQTVLSLLREEAEMIGALTQAREAEKQAHAAMVEMRAEIEALKQENGVMRVRLEAAVHDAKTADEIVAKARALASEGKRNSAARLFIGGCFTVASATAIFLMAT
;
A
#
# COMPACT_ATOMS: atom_id res chain seq x y z
N MET A 1 -31.40 74.46 31.72
CA MET A 1 -32.52 73.51 31.68
C MET A 1 -33.02 73.43 30.25
N ARG A 2 -33.09 72.21 29.66
CA ARG A 2 -33.84 71.83 28.42
C ARG A 2 -33.34 72.51 27.13
N GLN A 3 -33.20 71.89 25.97
CA GLN A 3 -33.69 70.64 25.38
C GLN A 3 -32.60 70.03 24.49
N GLN A 4 -32.54 68.71 24.47
CA GLN A 4 -31.78 67.91 23.51
C GLN A 4 -32.81 67.46 22.46
N GLU A 5 -32.81 68.06 21.27
CA GLU A 5 -33.67 67.64 20.16
C GLU A 5 -32.87 66.73 19.23
N PHE A 6 -33.08 65.43 19.39
CA PHE A 6 -32.48 64.39 18.56
C PHE A 6 -33.42 64.10 17.39
N ASN A 7 -33.30 64.87 16.33
CA ASN A 7 -34.03 64.67 15.07
C ASN A 7 -33.48 63.43 14.33
N ARG A 8 -33.97 62.24 14.68
CA ARG A 8 -33.82 61.05 13.84
C ARG A 8 -35.04 60.92 12.92
N SER A 9 -34.86 61.32 11.66
CA SER A 9 -35.71 60.91 10.55
C SER A 9 -35.49 59.42 10.27
N VAL A 10 -36.31 58.56 10.87
CA VAL A 10 -36.44 57.14 10.49
C VAL A 10 -37.61 57.04 9.53
N GLY A 11 -37.32 57.03 8.23
CA GLY A 11 -38.32 57.08 7.18
C GLY A 11 -37.90 56.33 5.93
N GLN A 12 -37.64 55.03 6.05
CA GLN A 12 -37.79 54.08 4.94
C GLN A 12 -37.86 52.66 5.52
N VAL A 13 -39.06 52.30 5.98
CA VAL A 13 -39.41 50.92 6.29
C VAL A 13 -39.66 50.24 4.96
N ILE A 14 -38.77 49.30 4.62
CA ILE A 14 -38.91 48.33 3.54
C ILE A 14 -40.32 47.73 3.64
N GLN A 15 -41.10 47.82 2.56
CA GLN A 15 -42.37 47.10 2.40
C GLN A 15 -42.08 45.60 2.55
N ALA A 16 -42.21 45.11 3.78
CA ALA A 16 -42.38 43.69 4.03
C ALA A 16 -43.76 43.34 3.47
N ASP A 17 -43.76 42.58 2.38
CA ASP A 17 -44.92 41.87 1.85
C ASP A 17 -45.68 41.22 3.01
N SER A 18 -46.78 41.86 3.41
CA SER A 18 -47.75 41.31 4.34
C SER A 18 -48.57 40.26 3.61
N VAL A 19 -48.01 39.06 3.44
CA VAL A 19 -48.79 37.85 3.17
C VAL A 19 -49.47 37.48 4.47
N ILE A 20 -50.71 37.94 4.62
CA ILE A 20 -51.67 37.41 5.59
C ILE A 20 -51.89 35.95 5.19
N GLN A 21 -51.17 35.04 5.85
CA GLN A 21 -51.33 33.61 5.64
C GLN A 21 -52.42 33.13 6.57
N GLU A 22 -53.58 32.86 5.99
CA GLU A 22 -54.72 32.23 6.61
C GLU A 22 -54.26 30.99 7.40
N PHE A 23 -54.51 31.02 8.71
CA PHE A 23 -54.40 29.87 9.60
C PHE A 23 -55.49 28.85 9.25
N GLY A 24 -55.30 28.14 8.13
CA GLY A 24 -56.13 27.05 7.67
C GLY A 24 -55.52 25.69 7.99
N GLY A 25 -55.82 25.16 9.18
CA GLY A 25 -56.23 23.77 9.41
C GLY A 25 -55.40 22.59 8.89
N THR A 26 -54.06 22.67 8.75
CA THR A 26 -53.24 21.46 8.60
C THR A 26 -52.03 21.53 9.52
N GLU A 27 -51.86 20.51 10.38
CA GLU A 27 -50.74 20.41 11.35
C GLU A 27 -49.35 20.51 10.70
N ARG A 28 -49.27 20.32 9.38
CA ARG A 28 -48.05 20.34 8.56
C ARG A 28 -47.72 21.73 7.97
N GLY A 29 -48.59 22.73 8.15
CA GLY A 29 -48.38 24.12 7.72
C GLY A 29 -48.56 24.36 6.21
N ARG A 30 -48.02 25.48 5.73
CA ARG A 30 -48.20 25.93 4.33
C ARG A 30 -47.51 25.02 3.32
N ALA A 31 -48.01 25.03 2.08
CA ALA A 31 -47.31 24.44 0.94
C ALA A 31 -45.94 25.11 0.72
N LEU A 32 -45.01 24.35 0.13
CA LEU A 32 -43.72 24.92 -0.27
C LEU A 32 -43.91 26.05 -1.29
N THR A 33 -43.07 27.07 -1.19
CA THR A 33 -42.95 28.11 -2.21
C THR A 33 -42.22 27.58 -3.44
N SER A 34 -42.34 28.29 -4.56
CA SER A 34 -41.56 28.00 -5.77
C SER A 34 -40.04 28.07 -5.54
N HIS A 35 -39.58 28.95 -4.65
CA HIS A 35 -38.18 29.06 -4.29
C HIS A 35 -37.69 27.81 -3.53
N GLU A 36 -38.44 27.37 -2.51
CA GLU A 36 -38.11 26.19 -1.71
C GLU A 36 -38.09 24.90 -2.56
N ARG A 37 -39.07 24.73 -3.44
CA ARG A 37 -39.09 23.59 -4.39
C ARG A 37 -37.87 23.61 -5.32
N ARG A 38 -37.46 24.79 -5.80
CA ARG A 38 -36.26 24.93 -6.64
C ARG A 38 -34.99 24.57 -5.87
N ALA A 39 -34.87 25.00 -4.62
CA ALA A 39 -33.73 24.65 -3.77
C ALA A 39 -33.65 23.12 -3.54
N LEU A 40 -34.75 22.47 -3.17
CA LEU A 40 -34.80 21.00 -3.03
C LEU A 40 -34.43 20.29 -4.34
N ASN A 41 -34.90 20.78 -5.49
CA ASN A 41 -34.55 20.20 -6.78
C ASN A 41 -33.06 20.34 -7.11
N GLN A 42 -32.42 21.45 -6.71
CA GLN A 42 -30.97 21.59 -6.85
C GLN A 42 -30.23 20.58 -5.98
N ASP A 43 -30.67 20.36 -4.75
CA ASP A 43 -30.02 19.40 -3.85
C ASP A 43 -30.23 17.96 -4.31
N VAL A 44 -31.43 17.61 -4.77
CA VAL A 44 -31.70 16.31 -5.41
C VAL A 44 -30.80 16.09 -6.62
N ARG A 45 -30.58 17.11 -7.46
CA ARG A 45 -29.65 16.99 -8.60
C ARG A 45 -28.21 16.74 -8.14
N LYS A 46 -27.73 17.43 -7.10
CA LYS A 46 -26.39 17.20 -6.54
C LYS A 46 -26.25 15.77 -6.02
N VAL A 47 -27.23 15.27 -5.26
CA VAL A 47 -27.27 13.90 -4.75
C VAL A 47 -27.30 12.88 -5.90
N ALA A 48 -28.15 13.10 -6.90
CA ALA A 48 -28.26 12.23 -8.07
C ALA A 48 -26.93 12.11 -8.82
N LEU A 49 -26.22 13.22 -9.01
CA LEU A 49 -24.89 13.23 -9.61
C LEU A 49 -23.87 12.50 -8.74
N ALA A 50 -23.86 12.73 -7.42
CA ALA A 50 -22.94 12.09 -6.49
C ALA A 50 -23.11 10.56 -6.45
N LEU A 51 -24.36 10.09 -6.39
CA LEU A 51 -24.71 8.67 -6.39
C LEU A 51 -24.70 8.03 -7.79
N ARG A 52 -24.50 8.81 -8.85
CA ARG A 52 -24.65 8.39 -10.25
C ARG A 52 -26.02 7.73 -10.54
N GLN A 53 -27.06 8.25 -9.91
CA GLN A 53 -28.45 7.80 -10.07
C GLN A 53 -29.28 8.82 -10.85
N SER A 54 -30.45 8.39 -11.35
CA SER A 54 -31.38 9.33 -11.95
C SER A 54 -32.04 10.21 -10.87
N GLY A 55 -32.25 11.49 -11.17
CA GLY A 55 -32.94 12.39 -10.25
C GLY A 55 -34.35 11.92 -9.87
N GLY A 56 -35.04 11.22 -10.78
CA GLY A 56 -36.34 10.61 -10.51
C GLY A 56 -36.28 9.52 -9.44
N LEU A 57 -35.19 8.74 -9.38
CA LEU A 57 -35.00 7.73 -8.33
C LEU A 57 -34.78 8.39 -6.96
N VAL A 58 -33.94 9.44 -6.92
CA VAL A 58 -33.69 10.21 -5.69
C VAL A 58 -34.99 10.85 -5.18
N TRP A 59 -35.79 11.44 -6.07
CA TRP A 59 -37.11 11.96 -5.72
C TRP A 59 -38.05 10.88 -5.19
N LYS A 60 -38.08 9.70 -5.81
CA LYS A 60 -38.89 8.57 -5.34
C LYS A 60 -38.50 8.13 -3.93
N THR A 61 -37.20 8.06 -3.65
CA THR A 61 -36.68 7.77 -2.30
C THR A 61 -37.08 8.85 -1.30
N LEU A 62 -36.93 10.12 -1.68
CA LEU A 62 -37.28 11.25 -0.83
C LEU A 62 -38.78 11.29 -0.50
N HIS A 63 -39.64 11.14 -1.51
CA HIS A 63 -41.10 11.10 -1.37
C HIS A 63 -41.53 9.96 -0.42
N ARG A 64 -40.96 8.77 -0.62
CA ARG A 64 -41.22 7.61 0.25
C ARG A 64 -40.77 7.86 1.69
N ALA A 65 -39.61 8.47 1.91
CA ALA A 65 -39.06 8.71 3.23
C ALA A 65 -39.83 9.77 4.01
N VAL A 66 -40.28 10.82 3.32
CA VAL A 66 -41.05 11.93 3.91
C VAL A 66 -42.55 11.61 4.04
N GLY A 67 -43.04 10.62 3.29
CA GLY A 67 -44.44 10.22 3.31
C GLY A 67 -45.34 11.15 2.50
N VAL A 68 -44.87 11.59 1.33
CA VAL A 68 -45.61 12.43 0.36
C VAL A 68 -45.55 11.80 -1.02
N SER A 69 -46.53 12.06 -1.88
CA SER A 69 -46.57 11.48 -3.24
C SER A 69 -45.80 12.32 -4.25
N SER A 70 -45.77 13.64 -4.05
CA SER A 70 -45.09 14.59 -4.93
C SER A 70 -44.53 15.80 -4.18
N VAL A 71 -43.70 16.59 -4.88
CA VAL A 71 -43.12 17.83 -4.34
C VAL A 71 -44.17 18.94 -4.16
N GLU A 72 -45.27 18.88 -4.90
CA GLU A 72 -46.42 19.78 -4.77
C GLU A 72 -47.22 19.51 -3.48
N GLU A 73 -47.23 18.27 -3.00
CA GLU A 73 -47.87 17.89 -1.75
C GLU A 73 -47.06 18.29 -0.51
N MET A 74 -45.73 18.45 -0.65
CA MET A 74 -44.85 18.82 0.46
C MET A 74 -45.28 20.13 1.12
N ARG A 75 -45.23 20.13 2.45
CA ARG A 75 -45.48 21.29 3.30
C ARG A 75 -44.20 21.72 3.99
N ILE A 76 -44.23 22.92 4.57
CA ILE A 76 -43.07 23.50 5.26
C ILE A 76 -42.57 22.62 6.42
N ALA A 77 -43.47 21.90 7.11
CA ALA A 77 -43.10 20.97 8.17
C ALA A 77 -42.31 19.74 7.67
N ASP A 78 -42.44 19.40 6.38
CA ASP A 78 -41.77 18.24 5.77
C ASP A 78 -40.33 18.56 5.32
N LEU A 79 -40.01 19.85 5.20
CA LEU A 79 -38.73 20.36 4.68
C LEU A 79 -37.52 19.90 5.50
N PRO A 80 -37.55 19.94 6.86
CA PRO A 80 -36.46 19.40 7.67
C PRO A 80 -36.22 17.91 7.45
N ALA A 81 -37.28 17.11 7.37
CA ALA A 81 -37.16 15.67 7.10
C ALA A 81 -36.55 15.41 5.71
N ALA A 82 -37.00 16.16 4.70
CA ALA A 82 -36.45 16.07 3.35
C ALA A 82 -34.95 16.44 3.32
N GLN A 83 -34.55 17.49 4.03
CA GLN A 83 -33.14 17.91 4.13
C GLN A 83 -32.28 16.85 4.81
N THR A 84 -32.77 16.23 5.90
CA THR A 84 -32.06 15.13 6.58
C THR A 84 -31.84 13.95 5.64
N VAL A 85 -32.88 13.52 4.90
CA VAL A 85 -32.75 12.43 3.93
C VAL A 85 -31.73 12.78 2.84
N LEU A 86 -31.73 14.00 2.32
CA LEU A 86 -30.75 14.44 1.33
C LEU A 86 -29.33 14.60 1.89
N SER A 87 -29.17 14.79 3.20
CA SER A 87 -27.86 14.73 3.86
C SER A 87 -27.36 13.29 3.94
N LEU A 88 -28.20 12.37 4.39
CA LEU A 88 -27.86 10.94 4.50
C LEU A 88 -27.50 10.34 3.14
N LEU A 89 -28.22 10.70 2.07
CA LEU A 89 -27.89 10.25 0.71
C LEU A 89 -26.57 10.83 0.19
N ARG A 90 -26.14 12.01 0.67
CA ARG A 90 -24.81 12.56 0.36
C ARG A 90 -23.73 11.80 1.10
N GLU A 91 -23.92 11.54 2.39
CA GLU A 91 -23.00 10.73 3.20
C GLU A 91 -22.85 9.32 2.62
N GLU A 92 -23.94 8.72 2.14
CA GLU A 92 -23.91 7.45 1.41
C GLU A 92 -23.01 7.53 0.17
N ALA A 93 -23.15 8.59 -0.64
CA ALA A 93 -22.34 8.78 -1.83
C ALA A 93 -20.85 8.91 -1.51
N GLU A 94 -20.52 9.64 -0.43
CA GLU A 94 -19.15 9.80 0.06
C GLU A 94 -18.56 8.46 0.52
N MET A 95 -19.34 7.67 1.27
CA MET A 95 -18.94 6.33 1.71
C MET A 95 -18.71 5.37 0.53
N ILE A 96 -19.59 5.37 -0.47
CA ILE A 96 -19.41 4.57 -1.68
C ILE A 96 -18.12 4.96 -2.42
N GLY A 97 -17.84 6.27 -2.52
CA GLY A 97 -16.60 6.79 -3.08
C GLY A 97 -15.37 6.30 -2.32
N ALA A 98 -15.38 6.41 -0.99
CA ALA A 98 -14.30 5.96 -0.12
C ALA A 98 -14.07 4.45 -0.21
N LEU A 99 -15.13 3.64 -0.20
CA LEU A 99 -15.05 2.19 -0.37
C LEU A 99 -14.46 1.79 -1.72
N THR A 100 -14.82 2.51 -2.78
CA THR A 100 -14.28 2.26 -4.12
C THR A 100 -12.77 2.53 -4.16
N GLN A 101 -12.33 3.64 -3.56
CA GLN A 101 -10.90 3.98 -3.47
C GLN A 101 -10.13 2.96 -2.62
N ALA A 102 -10.68 2.57 -1.47
CA ALA A 102 -10.06 1.58 -0.58
C ALA A 102 -9.89 0.23 -1.30
N ARG A 103 -10.89 -0.21 -2.05
CA ARG A 103 -10.81 -1.47 -2.83
C ARG A 103 -9.75 -1.40 -3.92
N GLU A 104 -9.57 -0.25 -4.55
CA GLU A 104 -8.53 -0.10 -5.57
C GLU A 104 -7.13 -0.07 -4.95
N ALA A 105 -6.97 0.60 -3.80
CA ALA A 105 -5.73 0.56 -3.03
C ALA A 105 -5.40 -0.87 -2.56
N GLU A 106 -6.40 -1.65 -2.12
CA GLU A 106 -6.23 -3.05 -1.74
C GLU A 106 -5.72 -3.90 -2.91
N LYS A 107 -6.29 -3.75 -4.12
CA LYS A 107 -5.80 -4.45 -5.31
C LYS A 107 -4.36 -4.09 -5.65
N GLN A 108 -4.00 -2.81 -5.57
CA GLN A 108 -2.64 -2.34 -5.84
C GLN A 108 -1.66 -2.91 -4.80
N ALA A 109 -2.02 -2.89 -3.52
CA ALA A 109 -1.23 -3.50 -2.47
C ALA A 109 -1.08 -5.02 -2.67
N HIS A 110 -2.15 -5.71 -3.06
CA HIS A 110 -2.09 -7.14 -3.36
C HIS A 110 -1.16 -7.44 -4.55
N ALA A 111 -1.24 -6.67 -5.63
CA ALA A 111 -0.34 -6.81 -6.78
C ALA A 111 1.13 -6.62 -6.37
N ALA A 112 1.42 -5.56 -5.60
CA ALA A 112 2.77 -5.30 -5.08
C ALA A 112 3.28 -6.42 -4.16
N MET A 113 2.42 -6.98 -3.30
CA MET A 113 2.80 -8.13 -2.46
C MET A 113 3.11 -9.38 -3.29
N VAL A 114 2.37 -9.64 -4.37
CA VAL A 114 2.63 -10.77 -5.26
C VAL A 114 3.96 -10.62 -5.99
N GLU A 115 4.26 -9.41 -6.48
CA GLU A 115 5.55 -9.08 -7.10
C GLU A 115 6.71 -9.25 -6.12
N MET A 116 6.61 -8.64 -4.93
CA MET A 116 7.62 -8.78 -3.87
C MET A 116 7.83 -10.25 -3.46
N ARG A 117 6.76 -11.06 -3.45
CA ARG A 117 6.88 -12.50 -3.16
C ARG A 117 7.64 -13.24 -4.27
N ALA A 118 7.42 -12.89 -5.53
CA ALA A 118 8.17 -13.46 -6.64
C ALA A 118 9.66 -13.11 -6.58
N GLU A 119 9.98 -11.85 -6.25
CA GLU A 119 11.37 -11.40 -6.04
C GLU A 119 12.06 -12.13 -4.90
N ILE A 120 11.39 -12.30 -3.76
CA ILE A 120 11.93 -13.05 -2.61
C ILE A 120 12.26 -14.50 -3.02
N GLU A 121 11.38 -15.15 -3.78
CA GLU A 121 11.63 -16.52 -4.24
C GLU A 121 12.78 -16.59 -5.25
N ALA A 122 12.91 -15.61 -6.15
CA ALA A 122 14.05 -15.52 -7.06
C ALA A 122 15.37 -15.35 -6.30
N LEU A 123 15.43 -14.45 -5.32
CA LEU A 123 16.61 -14.22 -4.49
C LEU A 123 16.96 -15.46 -3.63
N LYS A 124 15.96 -16.20 -3.14
CA LYS A 124 16.21 -17.47 -2.44
C LYS A 124 16.83 -18.51 -3.36
N GLN A 125 16.36 -18.62 -4.60
CA GLN A 125 16.93 -19.55 -5.58
C GLN A 125 18.38 -19.18 -5.92
N GLU A 126 18.65 -17.90 -6.17
CA GLU A 126 20.01 -17.42 -6.44
C GLU A 126 20.95 -17.69 -5.26
N ASN A 127 20.52 -17.38 -4.04
CA ASN A 127 21.28 -17.68 -2.83
C ASN A 127 21.54 -19.19 -2.67
N GLY A 128 20.57 -20.03 -3.01
CA GLY A 128 20.73 -21.49 -3.03
C GLY A 128 21.82 -21.93 -4.00
N VAL A 129 21.82 -21.40 -5.22
CA VAL A 129 22.86 -21.67 -6.24
C VAL A 129 24.24 -21.20 -5.76
N MET A 130 24.32 -19.98 -5.21
CA MET A 130 25.56 -19.43 -4.69
C MET A 130 26.13 -20.25 -3.54
N ARG A 131 25.27 -20.75 -2.64
CA ARG A 131 25.69 -21.63 -1.54
C ARG A 131 26.28 -22.95 -2.06
N VAL A 132 25.62 -23.59 -3.02
CA VAL A 132 26.14 -24.84 -3.64
C VAL A 132 27.49 -24.59 -4.33
N ARG A 133 27.63 -23.47 -5.05
CA ARG A 133 28.91 -23.10 -5.68
C ARG A 133 30.01 -22.87 -4.66
N LEU A 134 29.69 -22.20 -3.54
CA LEU A 134 30.64 -21.97 -2.46
C LEU A 134 31.08 -23.28 -1.82
N GLU A 135 30.14 -24.18 -1.52
CA GLU A 135 30.42 -25.51 -0.97
C GLU A 135 31.33 -26.34 -1.89
N ALA A 136 31.06 -26.32 -3.20
CA ALA A 136 31.90 -26.99 -4.20
C ALA A 136 33.33 -26.40 -4.24
N ALA A 137 33.46 -25.07 -4.28
CA ALA A 137 34.77 -24.41 -4.29
C ALA A 137 35.59 -24.70 -3.01
N VAL A 138 34.94 -24.77 -1.85
CA VAL A 138 35.57 -25.17 -0.59
C VAL A 138 36.05 -26.62 -0.64
N HIS A 139 35.24 -27.53 -1.20
CA HIS A 139 35.63 -28.94 -1.36
C HIS A 139 36.83 -29.11 -2.31
N ASP A 140 36.83 -28.41 -3.44
CA ASP A 140 37.92 -28.43 -4.42
C ASP A 140 39.22 -27.89 -3.81
N ALA A 141 39.14 -26.79 -3.06
CA ALA A 141 40.29 -26.22 -2.35
C ALA A 141 40.90 -27.19 -1.34
N LYS A 142 40.06 -27.87 -0.55
CA LYS A 142 40.53 -28.90 0.41
C LYS A 142 41.22 -30.06 -0.31
N THR A 143 40.65 -30.51 -1.43
CA THR A 143 41.23 -31.58 -2.24
C THR A 143 42.58 -31.17 -2.83
N ALA A 144 42.69 -29.93 -3.30
CA ALA A 144 43.95 -29.37 -3.79
C ALA A 144 45.02 -29.33 -2.68
N ASP A 145 44.67 -28.90 -1.47
CA ASP A 145 45.58 -28.89 -0.32
C ASP A 145 46.06 -30.30 0.05
N GLU A 146 45.19 -31.31 0.01
CA GLU A 146 45.56 -32.71 0.24
C GLU A 146 46.53 -33.24 -0.83
N ILE A 147 46.31 -32.89 -2.10
CA ILE A 147 47.21 -33.24 -3.21
C ILE A 147 48.60 -32.59 -3.00
N VAL A 148 48.63 -31.29 -2.68
CA VAL A 148 49.87 -30.55 -2.41
C VAL A 148 50.60 -31.14 -1.20
N ALA A 149 49.89 -31.52 -0.14
CA ALA A 149 50.47 -32.16 1.04
C ALA A 149 51.10 -33.52 0.68
N LYS A 150 50.40 -34.37 -0.08
CA LYS A 150 50.94 -35.66 -0.56
C LYS A 150 52.16 -35.48 -1.46
N ALA A 151 52.13 -34.52 -2.39
CA ALA A 151 53.26 -34.23 -3.27
C ALA A 151 54.50 -33.78 -2.48
N ARG A 152 54.32 -32.94 -1.44
CA ARG A 152 55.41 -32.54 -0.53
C ARG A 152 55.98 -33.73 0.25
N ALA A 153 55.12 -34.64 0.74
CA ALA A 153 55.55 -35.84 1.44
C ALA A 153 56.42 -36.74 0.53
N LEU A 154 55.94 -37.06 -0.68
CA LEU A 154 56.68 -37.85 -1.66
C LEU A 154 58.02 -37.21 -2.07
N ALA A 155 58.05 -35.88 -2.26
CA ALA A 155 59.29 -35.17 -2.54
C ALA A 155 60.30 -35.27 -1.40
N SER A 156 59.83 -35.26 -0.14
CA SER A 156 60.70 -35.44 1.04
C SER A 156 61.27 -36.86 1.14
N GLU A 157 60.48 -37.89 0.80
CA GLU A 157 60.91 -39.28 0.75
C GLU A 157 61.91 -39.53 -0.39
N GLY A 158 61.65 -38.97 -1.58
CA GLY A 158 62.58 -39.01 -2.71
C GLY A 158 63.96 -38.44 -2.34
N LYS A 159 64.00 -37.30 -1.64
CA LYS A 159 65.26 -36.73 -1.12
C LYS A 159 65.97 -37.68 -0.14
N ARG A 160 65.24 -38.35 0.76
CA ARG A 160 65.82 -39.34 1.70
C ARG A 160 66.37 -40.57 0.97
N ASN A 161 65.65 -41.10 -0.01
CA ASN A 161 66.08 -42.27 -0.79
C ASN A 161 67.30 -41.96 -1.67
N SER A 162 67.34 -40.77 -2.27
CA SER A 162 68.54 -40.30 -3.00
C SER A 162 69.73 -40.10 -2.07
N ALA A 163 69.53 -39.52 -0.88
CA ALA A 163 70.59 -39.39 0.12
C ALA A 163 71.10 -40.76 0.61
N ALA A 164 70.20 -41.73 0.84
CA ALA A 164 70.57 -43.10 1.22
C ALA A 164 71.36 -43.83 0.12
N ARG A 165 70.99 -43.65 -1.15
CA ARG A 165 71.74 -44.21 -2.29
C ARG A 165 73.14 -43.60 -2.43
N LEU A 166 73.28 -42.28 -2.23
CA LEU A 166 74.58 -41.61 -2.17
C LEU A 166 75.42 -42.12 -1.00
N PHE A 167 74.81 -42.38 0.15
CA PHE A 167 75.50 -42.92 1.32
C PHE A 167 75.98 -44.37 1.09
N ILE A 168 75.15 -45.22 0.48
CA ILE A 168 75.53 -46.61 0.17
C ILE A 168 76.58 -46.68 -0.95
N GLY A 169 76.46 -45.84 -1.99
CA GLY A 169 77.47 -45.73 -3.05
C GLY A 169 78.80 -45.13 -2.55
N GLY A 170 78.74 -44.19 -1.61
CA GLY A 170 79.91 -43.63 -0.92
C GLY A 170 80.61 -44.65 -0.01
N CYS A 171 79.86 -45.45 0.74
CA CYS A 171 80.43 -46.52 1.56
C CYS A 171 81.09 -47.62 0.73
N PHE A 172 80.55 -47.97 -0.44
CA PHE A 172 81.19 -48.95 -1.34
C PHE A 172 82.46 -48.41 -2.01
N THR A 173 82.51 -47.12 -2.33
CA THR A 173 83.71 -46.50 -2.93
C THR A 173 84.82 -46.28 -1.90
N VAL A 174 84.50 -45.95 -0.65
CA VAL A 174 85.49 -45.87 0.42
C VAL A 174 85.99 -47.28 0.81
N ALA A 175 85.13 -48.29 0.92
CA ALA A 175 85.58 -49.66 1.20
C ALA A 175 86.45 -50.27 0.08
N SER A 176 86.17 -49.94 -1.19
CA SER A 176 87.00 -50.37 -2.33
C SER A 176 88.37 -49.66 -2.37
N ALA A 177 88.46 -48.42 -1.89
CA ALA A 177 89.73 -47.68 -1.85
C ALA A 177 90.63 -48.16 -0.71
N THR A 178 90.08 -48.55 0.44
CA THR A 178 90.88 -49.05 1.57
C THR A 178 91.43 -50.46 1.34
N ALA A 179 90.75 -51.30 0.54
CA ALA A 179 91.24 -52.64 0.19
C ALA A 179 92.45 -52.61 -0.78
N ILE A 180 92.58 -51.56 -1.61
CA ILE A 180 93.73 -51.41 -2.52
C ILE A 180 94.97 -50.86 -1.79
N PHE A 181 94.78 -50.09 -0.71
CA PHE A 181 95.91 -49.51 0.04
C PHE A 181 96.58 -50.49 1.03
N LEU A 182 95.92 -51.60 1.39
CA LEU A 182 96.44 -52.60 2.33
C LEU A 182 97.15 -53.80 1.66
N MET A 183 97.31 -53.80 0.33
CA MET A 183 98.15 -54.77 -0.40
C MET A 183 99.46 -54.18 -0.94
N ALA A 184 99.80 -52.95 -0.57
CA ALA A 184 100.99 -52.23 -1.07
C ALA A 184 102.07 -51.94 0.01
N THR A 185 102.00 -52.60 1.16
CA THR A 185 103.03 -52.57 2.22
C THR A 185 103.33 -53.97 2.69
#